data_AF-A0A954HR94-F1
#
_entry.id   AF-A0A954HR94-F1
#
_cell.length_a   1.000
_cell.length_b   1.000
_cell.length_c   1.000
_cell.angle_alpha   90.00
_cell.angle_beta   90.00
_cell.angle_gamma   90.00
#
_symmetry.space_group_name_H-M   'P 1'
#
loop_
_entity.id
_entity.type
_entity.pdbx_description
1 polymer ?
#
loop_
_entity_poly.entity_id
_entity_poly.type
_entity_poly.pdbx_seq_one_letter_code
_entity_poly.pdbx_strand_id
1 'polypeptide(L)'
;MYQMIRASAGSGKTFQLSGHFLRQLFLGHSPESILATTFTRKAAGEILGRVLLRLAAAAADGEECRRLAEFLKPAEVTQQRSQQLLAEVTRQLHRLRVCTLDSFFQQVARSLTFELGLTPGWRIVDDIEDHDLRRQAIDEVLSVDGTQDTRRMMNMLAKGRSKRSVRELINDAVSDYYGLYQQSAESAWDCIPQPPRVPSEQLLSAQHALREFCPTLPNRMQDGVTADLQRFAEGDWNKFIETGVAAKVIAGEQTYHRQEIPVEVSDLYQPLIRHVRAELLGPMAQQNRAVFSLMQRFDRAYRRVRLEQGSLGFSDITRLLVRAGQAAMGARMNFRLDSSLHHLLLDEFQDTSPEQWSILRRLTETLASDEQESSFFCV
;
A
#
# COMPACT_ATOMS: atom_id res chain seq x y z
N MET A 1 -26.14 19.53 -6.83
CA MET A 1 -25.36 20.43 -5.95
C MET A 1 -24.52 19.55 -5.02
N TYR A 2 -23.19 19.61 -5.08
CA TYR A 2 -22.33 18.79 -4.21
C TYR A 2 -22.15 19.44 -2.84
N GLN A 3 -22.59 18.77 -1.78
CA GLN A 3 -22.39 19.24 -0.41
C GLN A 3 -21.32 18.37 0.28
N MET A 4 -20.04 18.74 0.15
CA MET A 4 -18.98 18.12 0.95
C MET A 4 -19.02 18.69 2.37
N ILE A 5 -19.45 17.88 3.33
CA ILE A 5 -19.49 18.25 4.75
C ILE A 5 -18.39 17.47 5.45
N ARG A 6 -17.38 18.18 5.99
CA ARG A 6 -16.29 17.59 6.78
C ARG A 6 -16.65 17.71 8.26
N ALA A 7 -16.58 16.62 9.01
CA ALA A 7 -16.71 16.68 10.47
C ALA A 7 -15.43 16.18 11.17
N SER A 8 -14.97 16.90 12.20
CA SER A 8 -13.74 16.58 12.93
C SER A 8 -13.96 15.51 14.01
N ALA A 9 -12.88 14.95 14.56
CA ALA A 9 -12.97 14.02 15.69
C ALA A 9 -13.70 14.67 16.89
N GLY A 10 -14.65 13.95 17.49
CA GLY A 10 -15.45 14.44 18.62
C GLY A 10 -16.72 15.23 18.26
N SER A 11 -17.05 15.43 16.97
CA SER A 11 -18.20 16.24 16.53
C SER A 11 -19.53 15.49 16.39
N GLY A 12 -19.64 14.26 16.93
CA GLY A 12 -20.81 13.40 16.69
C GLY A 12 -20.92 12.91 15.24
N LYS A 13 -19.82 12.47 14.63
CA LYS A 13 -19.75 12.01 13.22
C LYS A 13 -20.86 11.02 12.83
N THR A 14 -21.02 9.96 13.61
CA THR A 14 -22.07 8.94 13.39
C THR A 14 -23.49 9.52 13.55
N PHE A 15 -23.66 10.52 14.43
CA PHE A 15 -24.92 11.25 14.57
C PHE A 15 -25.22 12.10 13.34
N GLN A 16 -24.21 12.77 12.77
CA GLN A 16 -24.36 13.50 11.51
C GLN A 16 -24.68 12.54 10.36
N LEU A 17 -23.92 11.45 10.22
CA LEU A 17 -24.10 10.46 9.14
C LEU A 17 -25.49 9.82 9.16
N SER A 18 -25.93 9.30 10.31
CA SER A 18 -27.28 8.74 10.46
C SER A 18 -28.38 9.78 10.19
N GLY A 19 -28.12 11.05 10.51
CA GLY A 19 -29.03 12.14 10.22
C GLY A 19 -29.11 12.44 8.72
N HIS A 20 -27.98 12.51 8.02
CA HIS A 20 -27.97 12.64 6.57
C HIS A 20 -28.68 11.47 5.87
N PHE A 21 -28.48 10.24 6.36
CA PHE A 21 -29.19 9.08 5.86
C PHE A 21 -30.71 9.25 5.99
N LEU A 22 -31.18 9.62 7.19
CA LEU A 22 -32.61 9.87 7.44
C LEU A 22 -33.14 11.02 6.60
N ARG A 23 -32.37 12.10 6.41
CA ARG A 23 -32.76 13.24 5.58
C ARG A 23 -33.13 12.77 4.17
N GLN A 24 -32.30 11.93 3.55
CA GLN A 24 -32.58 11.43 2.21
C GLN A 24 -33.84 10.55 2.15
N LEU A 25 -34.07 9.71 3.18
CA LEU A 25 -35.31 8.94 3.28
C LEU A 25 -36.55 9.83 3.43
N PHE A 26 -36.48 10.90 4.23
CA PHE A 26 -37.59 11.84 4.40
C PHE A 26 -37.85 12.69 3.15
N LEU A 27 -36.83 12.97 2.34
CA LEU A 27 -36.96 13.60 1.02
C LEU A 27 -37.58 12.66 -0.04
N GLY A 28 -37.83 11.39 0.31
CA GLY A 28 -38.50 10.42 -0.56
C GLY A 28 -37.55 9.58 -1.43
N HIS A 29 -36.24 9.69 -1.22
CA HIS A 29 -35.28 8.84 -1.91
C HIS A 29 -35.39 7.38 -1.45
N SER A 30 -35.22 6.45 -2.40
CA SER A 30 -35.28 5.03 -2.13
C SER A 30 -34.11 4.58 -1.22
N PRO A 31 -34.31 3.61 -0.32
CA PRO A 31 -33.22 3.04 0.50
C PRO A 31 -32.01 2.56 -0.31
N GLU A 32 -32.22 2.03 -1.51
CA GLU A 32 -31.16 1.47 -2.36
C GLU A 32 -30.29 2.52 -3.04
N SER A 33 -30.82 3.73 -3.19
CA SER A 33 -30.08 4.87 -3.73
C SER A 33 -29.14 5.54 -2.72
N ILE A 34 -29.19 5.11 -1.45
CA ILE A 34 -28.40 5.69 -0.36
C ILE A 34 -27.40 4.63 0.13
N LEU A 35 -26.11 4.86 -0.11
CA LEU A 35 -25.02 4.00 0.34
C LEU A 35 -24.31 4.64 1.53
N ALA A 36 -24.40 4.01 2.71
CA ALA A 36 -23.61 4.34 3.88
C ALA A 36 -22.51 3.28 4.09
N THR A 37 -21.26 3.72 4.16
CA THR A 37 -20.09 2.84 4.24
C THR A 37 -19.14 3.23 5.37
N THR A 38 -18.42 2.24 5.89
CA THR A 38 -17.43 2.37 6.96
C THR A 38 -16.39 1.24 6.85
N PHE A 39 -15.44 1.15 7.78
CA PHE A 39 -14.37 0.13 7.77
C PHE A 39 -14.74 -1.16 8.51
N THR A 40 -15.58 -1.08 9.55
CA THR A 40 -15.87 -2.25 10.39
C THR A 40 -17.34 -2.65 10.34
N ARG A 41 -17.61 -3.95 10.40
CA ARG A 41 -19.00 -4.45 10.48
C ARG A 41 -19.72 -3.93 11.72
N LYS A 42 -18.97 -3.72 12.82
CA LYS A 42 -19.49 -3.13 14.05
C LYS A 42 -19.97 -1.69 13.83
N ALA A 43 -19.16 -0.85 13.18
CA ALA A 43 -19.56 0.51 12.85
C ALA A 43 -20.75 0.55 11.88
N ALA A 44 -20.80 -0.36 10.89
CA ALA A 44 -21.94 -0.46 9.99
C ALA A 44 -23.23 -0.80 10.75
N GLY A 45 -23.14 -1.75 11.69
CA GLY A 45 -24.24 -2.08 12.59
C GLY A 45 -24.65 -0.91 13.49
N GLU A 46 -23.69 -0.13 14.00
CA GLU A 46 -23.99 1.07 14.79
C GLU A 46 -24.70 2.15 13.96
N ILE A 47 -24.24 2.42 12.74
CA ILE A 47 -24.88 3.37 11.82
C ILE A 47 -26.33 2.95 11.56
N LEU A 48 -26.55 1.68 11.20
CA LEU A 48 -27.89 1.15 10.94
C LEU A 48 -28.78 1.25 12.18
N GLY A 49 -28.28 0.80 13.34
CA GLY A 49 -29.02 0.88 14.60
C GLY A 49 -29.42 2.32 14.95
N ARG A 50 -28.50 3.27 14.74
CA ARG A 50 -28.77 4.69 15.01
C ARG A 50 -29.82 5.28 14.06
N VAL A 51 -29.81 4.91 12.78
CA VAL A 51 -30.85 5.31 11.81
C VAL A 51 -32.22 4.80 12.27
N LEU A 52 -32.33 3.51 12.59
CA LEU A 52 -33.60 2.89 12.99
C LEU A 52 -34.12 3.42 14.32
N LEU A 53 -33.25 3.53 15.34
CA LEU A 53 -33.65 4.00 16.67
C LEU A 53 -34.10 5.46 16.66
N ARG A 54 -33.42 6.34 15.89
CA ARG A 54 -33.84 7.74 15.76
C ARG A 54 -35.18 7.87 15.04
N LEU A 55 -35.40 7.07 13.99
CA LEU A 55 -36.68 7.03 13.28
C LEU A 55 -37.81 6.51 14.18
N ALA A 56 -37.54 5.44 14.95
CA ALA A 56 -38.49 4.89 15.90
C ALA A 56 -38.83 5.88 17.03
N ALA A 57 -37.83 6.58 17.58
CA ALA A 57 -38.04 7.62 18.58
C ALA A 57 -38.93 8.76 18.04
N ALA A 58 -38.65 9.26 16.83
CA ALA A 58 -39.48 10.28 16.19
C ALA A 58 -40.91 9.80 15.86
N ALA A 59 -41.10 8.50 15.62
CA ALA A 59 -42.42 7.91 15.40
C ALA A 59 -43.22 7.77 16.72
N ALA A 60 -42.54 7.53 17.84
CA ALA A 60 -43.16 7.27 19.15
C ALA A 60 -43.38 8.53 19.99
N ASP A 61 -42.47 9.51 19.91
CA ASP A 61 -42.41 10.68 20.80
C ASP A 61 -42.39 12.00 20.02
N GLY A 62 -43.28 12.93 20.38
CA GLY A 62 -43.43 14.21 19.70
C GLY A 62 -42.29 15.22 19.97
N GLU A 63 -41.57 15.09 21.08
CA GLU A 63 -40.36 15.88 21.35
C GLU A 63 -39.18 15.37 20.52
N GLU A 64 -38.96 14.06 20.46
CA GLU A 64 -37.92 13.46 19.61
C GLU A 64 -38.20 13.73 18.12
N CYS A 65 -39.47 13.71 17.71
CA CYS A 65 -39.88 14.13 16.36
C CYS A 65 -39.48 15.57 16.06
N ARG A 66 -39.71 16.50 17.00
CA ARG A 66 -39.34 17.92 16.82
C ARG A 66 -37.83 18.10 16.73
N ARG A 67 -37.06 17.44 17.60
CA ARG A 67 -35.59 17.47 17.53
C ARG A 67 -35.05 16.92 16.21
N LEU A 68 -35.65 15.83 15.72
CA LEU A 68 -35.28 15.28 14.41
C LEU A 68 -35.65 16.24 13.27
N ALA A 69 -36.84 16.85 13.32
CA ALA A 69 -37.28 17.83 12.32
C ALA A 69 -36.36 19.04 12.23
N GLU A 70 -35.91 19.58 13.37
CA GLU A 70 -34.95 20.68 13.41
C GLU A 70 -33.62 20.32 12.75
N PHE A 71 -33.17 19.09 12.98
CA PHE A 71 -31.90 18.59 12.45
C PHE A 71 -31.96 18.28 10.95
N LEU A 72 -33.07 17.74 10.43
CA LEU A 72 -33.17 17.24 9.05
C LEU A 72 -33.58 18.29 8.00
N LYS A 73 -33.67 19.57 8.35
CA LYS A 73 -34.06 20.63 7.42
C LYS A 73 -33.27 20.58 6.09
N PRO A 74 -33.93 20.77 4.93
CA PRO A 74 -35.32 21.19 4.74
C PRO A 74 -36.35 20.05 4.70
N ALA A 75 -35.99 18.81 5.07
CA ALA A 75 -36.94 17.70 5.01
C ALA A 75 -38.11 17.91 5.98
N GLU A 76 -39.34 17.65 5.51
CA GLU A 76 -40.53 17.72 6.34
C GLU A 76 -40.65 16.46 7.20
N VAL A 77 -40.47 16.63 8.51
CA VAL A 77 -40.55 15.54 9.49
C VAL A 77 -41.75 15.78 10.39
N THR A 78 -42.72 14.88 10.33
CA THR A 78 -43.86 14.82 11.25
C THR A 78 -43.90 13.45 11.91
N GLN A 79 -44.61 13.34 13.04
CA GLN A 79 -44.73 12.06 13.74
C GLN A 79 -45.45 11.02 12.87
N GLN A 80 -46.51 11.44 12.17
CA GLN A 80 -47.24 10.59 11.22
C GLN A 80 -46.34 10.12 10.06
N ARG A 81 -45.54 11.01 9.46
CA ARG A 81 -44.60 10.63 8.39
C ARG A 81 -43.51 9.70 8.92
N SER A 82 -43.02 9.93 10.14
CA SER A 82 -42.03 9.07 10.80
C SER A 82 -42.56 7.66 11.02
N GLN A 83 -43.83 7.51 11.44
CA GLN A 83 -44.49 6.21 11.59
C GLN A 83 -44.63 5.47 10.24
N GLN A 84 -45.04 6.18 9.19
CA GLN A 84 -45.13 5.62 7.83
C GLN A 84 -43.76 5.17 7.33
N LEU A 85 -42.76 6.04 7.43
CA LEU A 85 -41.40 5.76 6.98
C LEU A 85 -40.77 4.62 7.77
N LEU A 86 -41.01 4.54 9.09
CA LEU A 86 -40.57 3.41 9.92
C LEU A 86 -41.17 2.09 9.40
N ALA A 87 -42.46 2.07 9.09
CA ALA A 87 -43.12 0.88 8.55
C ALA A 87 -42.59 0.50 7.15
N GLU A 88 -42.34 1.48 6.28
CA GLU A 88 -41.73 1.28 4.96
C GLU A 88 -40.31 0.69 5.08
N VAL A 89 -39.45 1.34 5.86
CA VAL A 89 -38.05 0.94 6.08
C VAL A 89 -37.96 -0.44 6.73
N THR A 90 -38.81 -0.74 7.71
CA THR A 90 -38.80 -2.05 8.39
C THR A 90 -39.19 -3.18 7.43
N ARG A 91 -40.15 -2.94 6.51
CA ARG A 91 -40.49 -3.93 5.46
C ARG A 91 -39.38 -4.08 4.42
N GLN A 92 -38.58 -3.04 4.21
CA GLN A 92 -37.50 -3.00 3.22
C GLN A 92 -36.10 -3.02 3.84
N LEU A 93 -35.95 -3.60 5.03
CA LEU A 93 -34.69 -3.52 5.79
C LEU A 93 -33.49 -4.09 5.02
N HIS A 94 -33.71 -5.14 4.23
CA HIS A 94 -32.71 -5.77 3.36
C HIS A 94 -32.22 -4.88 2.20
N ARG A 95 -32.98 -3.83 1.86
CA ARG A 95 -32.65 -2.86 0.80
C ARG A 95 -31.76 -1.72 1.30
N LEU A 96 -31.63 -1.54 2.62
CA LEU A 96 -30.74 -0.53 3.19
C LEU A 96 -29.28 -0.91 2.95
N ARG A 97 -28.53 0.00 2.33
CA ARG A 97 -27.11 -0.22 2.03
C ARG A 97 -26.22 0.43 3.09
N VAL A 98 -26.23 -0.16 4.28
CA VAL A 98 -25.30 0.18 5.37
C VAL A 98 -24.32 -0.97 5.55
N CYS A 99 -23.09 -0.82 5.07
CA CYS A 99 -22.13 -1.92 5.01
C CYS A 99 -20.67 -1.44 5.14
N THR A 100 -19.71 -2.36 5.12
CA THR A 100 -18.31 -1.97 4.99
C THR A 100 -17.95 -1.66 3.54
N LEU A 101 -16.93 -0.82 3.30
CA LEU A 101 -16.42 -0.56 1.95
C LEU A 101 -16.10 -1.85 1.20
N ASP A 102 -15.41 -2.78 1.87
CA ASP A 102 -15.07 -4.08 1.28
C ASP A 102 -16.30 -4.91 0.90
N SER A 103 -17.35 -4.90 1.71
CA SER A 103 -18.59 -5.63 1.41
C SER A 103 -19.28 -5.04 0.17
N PHE A 104 -19.29 -3.72 0.05
CA PHE A 104 -19.82 -3.03 -1.12
C PHE A 104 -18.99 -3.36 -2.38
N PHE A 105 -17.65 -3.27 -2.32
CA PHE A 105 -16.80 -3.61 -3.46
C PHE A 105 -16.92 -5.07 -3.87
N GLN A 106 -17.10 -5.99 -2.92
CA GLN A 106 -17.42 -7.38 -3.23
C GLN A 106 -18.74 -7.53 -3.97
N GLN A 107 -19.80 -6.83 -3.52
CA GLN A 107 -21.10 -6.85 -4.19
C GLN A 107 -20.99 -6.34 -5.63
N VAL A 108 -20.24 -5.25 -5.84
CA VAL A 108 -19.94 -4.69 -7.16
C VAL A 108 -19.15 -5.67 -8.02
N ALA A 109 -18.10 -6.28 -7.47
CA ALA A 109 -17.30 -7.26 -8.21
C ALA A 109 -18.10 -8.52 -8.58
N ARG A 110 -19.04 -8.93 -7.73
CA ARG A 110 -19.94 -10.07 -8.01
C ARG A 110 -20.85 -9.74 -9.18
N SER A 111 -21.42 -8.53 -9.20
CA SER A 111 -22.27 -8.09 -10.31
C SER A 111 -21.50 -7.91 -11.61
N LEU A 112 -20.18 -7.67 -11.56
CA LEU A 112 -19.30 -7.47 -12.71
C LEU A 112 -18.33 -8.65 -12.96
N THR A 113 -18.67 -9.86 -12.49
CA THR A 113 -17.76 -11.02 -12.49
C THR A 113 -17.07 -11.24 -13.85
N PHE A 114 -17.83 -11.25 -14.95
CA PHE A 114 -17.26 -11.50 -16.29
C PHE A 114 -16.44 -10.32 -16.83
N GLU A 115 -16.87 -9.08 -16.55
CA GLU A 115 -16.15 -7.86 -16.94
C GLU A 115 -14.80 -7.74 -16.23
N LEU A 116 -14.69 -8.30 -15.03
CA LEU A 116 -13.44 -8.36 -14.28
C LEU A 116 -12.56 -9.55 -14.68
N GLY A 117 -13.00 -10.39 -15.63
CA GLY A 117 -12.29 -11.61 -16.02
C GLY A 117 -12.28 -12.66 -14.91
N LEU A 118 -13.25 -12.63 -14.00
CA LEU A 118 -13.38 -13.56 -12.89
C LEU A 118 -14.23 -14.78 -13.27
N THR A 119 -13.91 -15.91 -12.66
CA THR A 119 -14.70 -17.14 -12.77
C THR A 119 -15.98 -17.02 -11.94
N PRO A 120 -17.14 -17.50 -12.43
CA PRO A 120 -18.36 -17.60 -11.63
C PRO A 120 -18.11 -18.38 -10.33
N GLY A 121 -18.70 -17.91 -9.23
CA GLY A 121 -18.55 -18.56 -7.92
C GLY A 121 -17.23 -18.24 -7.21
N TRP A 122 -16.49 -17.22 -7.65
CA TRP A 122 -15.31 -16.74 -6.92
C TRP A 122 -15.65 -16.39 -5.46
N ARG A 123 -14.67 -16.56 -4.59
CA ARG A 123 -14.83 -16.32 -3.16
C ARG A 123 -13.63 -15.59 -2.58
N ILE A 124 -13.82 -15.03 -1.40
CA ILE A 124 -12.72 -14.47 -0.62
C ILE A 124 -11.96 -15.64 0.00
N VAL A 125 -10.64 -15.61 -0.16
CA VAL A 125 -9.73 -16.57 0.46
C VAL A 125 -9.69 -16.33 1.97
N ASP A 126 -9.65 -17.42 2.75
CA ASP A 126 -9.33 -17.34 4.19
C ASP A 126 -7.81 -17.45 4.43
N ASP A 127 -7.34 -17.15 5.64
CA ASP A 127 -5.91 -17.10 5.93
C ASP A 127 -5.21 -18.46 5.77
N ILE A 128 -5.91 -19.56 5.99
CA ILE A 128 -5.35 -20.92 5.89
C ILE A 128 -5.14 -21.27 4.43
N GLU A 129 -6.17 -21.04 3.62
CA GLU A 129 -6.09 -21.27 2.20
C GLU A 129 -5.10 -20.30 1.53
N ASP A 130 -5.06 -19.03 1.92
CA ASP A 130 -4.10 -18.04 1.38
C ASP A 130 -2.66 -18.53 1.60
N HIS A 131 -2.38 -19.11 2.78
CA HIS A 131 -1.09 -19.72 3.08
C HIS A 131 -0.77 -20.93 2.17
N ASP A 132 -1.76 -21.79 1.87
CA ASP A 132 -1.56 -22.92 0.98
C ASP A 132 -1.40 -22.49 -0.49
N LEU A 133 -2.16 -21.50 -0.97
CA LEU A 133 -1.99 -20.88 -2.29
C LEU A 133 -0.60 -20.26 -2.43
N ARG A 134 -0.11 -19.62 -1.37
CA ARG A 134 1.23 -19.03 -1.34
C ARG A 134 2.30 -20.10 -1.44
N ARG A 135 2.14 -21.24 -0.75
CA ARG A 135 3.03 -22.40 -0.89
C ARG A 135 3.04 -22.94 -2.32
N GLN A 136 1.87 -23.10 -2.93
CA GLN A 136 1.75 -23.55 -4.32
C GLN A 136 2.42 -22.59 -5.31
N ALA A 137 2.28 -21.28 -5.11
CA ALA A 137 2.93 -20.28 -5.96
C ALA A 137 4.46 -20.29 -5.81
N ILE A 138 4.98 -20.53 -4.60
CA ILE A 138 6.43 -20.75 -4.38
C ILE A 138 6.89 -21.99 -5.16
N ASP A 139 6.12 -23.06 -5.13
CA ASP A 139 6.43 -24.31 -5.84
C ASP A 139 6.45 -24.11 -7.37
N GLU A 140 5.53 -23.29 -7.89
CA GLU A 140 5.54 -22.91 -9.30
C GLU A 140 6.80 -22.11 -9.66
N VAL A 141 7.15 -21.09 -8.86
CA VAL A 141 8.38 -20.30 -9.07
C VAL A 141 9.62 -21.19 -9.09
N LEU A 142 9.65 -22.25 -8.28
CA LEU A 142 10.72 -23.24 -8.27
C LEU A 142 10.72 -24.14 -9.50
N SER A 143 9.57 -24.39 -10.12
CA SER A 143 9.40 -25.29 -11.26
C SER A 143 9.69 -24.64 -12.63
N VAL A 144 9.40 -23.34 -12.78
CA VAL A 144 9.49 -22.61 -14.06
C VAL A 144 10.93 -22.28 -14.44
N ASP A 145 11.83 -22.14 -13.47
CA ASP A 145 13.23 -21.87 -13.75
C ASP A 145 14.05 -23.17 -13.80
N GLY A 146 14.68 -23.42 -14.95
CA GLY A 146 15.69 -24.47 -15.11
C GLY A 146 16.94 -24.21 -14.27
N THR A 147 16.86 -24.46 -12.96
CA THR A 147 17.90 -24.58 -11.92
C THR A 147 19.08 -23.60 -11.85
N GLN A 148 19.48 -22.82 -12.86
CA GLN A 148 20.68 -21.98 -12.84
C GLN A 148 20.41 -20.55 -12.40
N ASP A 149 19.40 -19.88 -12.96
CA ASP A 149 19.10 -18.47 -12.62
C ASP A 149 18.55 -18.33 -11.21
N THR A 150 17.68 -19.25 -10.79
CA THR A 150 17.21 -19.31 -9.41
C THR A 150 18.39 -19.60 -8.48
N ARG A 151 19.30 -20.53 -8.82
CA ARG A 151 20.48 -20.82 -7.97
C ARG A 151 21.42 -19.62 -7.83
N ARG A 152 21.61 -18.84 -8.89
CA ARG A 152 22.38 -17.58 -8.83
C ARG A 152 21.71 -16.56 -7.92
N MET A 153 20.41 -16.36 -8.07
CA MET A 153 19.61 -15.51 -7.19
C MET A 153 19.68 -15.97 -5.73
N MET A 154 19.60 -17.28 -5.48
CA MET A 154 19.72 -17.88 -4.14
C MET A 154 21.09 -17.63 -3.50
N ASN A 155 22.19 -17.82 -4.26
CA ASN A 155 23.54 -17.57 -3.75
C ASN A 155 23.71 -16.11 -3.30
N MET A 156 23.05 -15.18 -4.00
CA MET A 156 23.03 -13.76 -3.63
C MET A 156 22.15 -13.49 -2.39
N LEU A 157 20.98 -14.16 -2.25
CA LEU A 157 20.11 -14.03 -1.07
C LEU A 157 20.75 -14.63 0.19
N ALA A 158 21.39 -15.79 0.07
CA ALA A 158 21.96 -16.53 1.20
C ALA A 158 23.28 -15.95 1.73
N LYS A 159 23.80 -14.84 1.16
CA LYS A 159 25.10 -14.22 1.52
C LYS A 159 26.25 -15.25 1.62
N GLY A 160 26.22 -16.30 0.81
CA GLY A 160 27.20 -17.39 0.86
C GLY A 160 27.19 -18.26 2.13
N ARG A 161 26.15 -18.19 2.96
CA ARG A 161 26.04 -18.90 4.24
C ARG A 161 24.66 -19.53 4.43
N SER A 162 24.38 -20.71 3.89
CA SER A 162 23.21 -21.46 4.37
C SER A 162 23.21 -22.96 4.06
N LYS A 163 22.82 -23.77 5.06
CA LYS A 163 22.42 -25.18 4.95
C LYS A 163 20.90 -25.35 4.69
N ARG A 164 20.13 -24.25 4.60
CA ARG A 164 18.66 -24.27 4.46
C ARG A 164 18.21 -24.72 3.08
N SER A 165 16.99 -25.24 2.99
CA SER A 165 16.39 -25.57 1.72
C SER A 165 16.09 -24.31 0.90
N VAL A 166 16.17 -24.41 -0.43
CA VAL A 166 15.84 -23.31 -1.35
C VAL A 166 14.44 -22.75 -1.11
N ARG A 167 13.48 -23.65 -0.84
CA ARG A 167 12.09 -23.31 -0.59
C ARG A 167 11.95 -22.42 0.65
N GLU A 168 12.68 -22.70 1.72
CA GLU A 168 12.68 -21.87 2.94
C GLU A 168 13.19 -20.46 2.66
N LEU A 169 14.28 -20.31 1.91
CA LEU A 169 14.82 -18.98 1.58
C LEU A 169 13.85 -18.13 0.76
N ILE A 170 13.15 -18.73 -0.21
CA ILE A 170 12.12 -18.02 -0.98
C ILE A 170 10.92 -17.71 -0.07
N ASN A 171 10.51 -18.64 0.76
CA ASN A 171 9.41 -18.43 1.70
C ASN A 171 9.68 -17.27 2.66
N ASP A 172 10.89 -17.19 3.22
CA ASP A 172 11.33 -16.10 4.10
C ASP A 172 11.35 -14.78 3.32
N ALA A 173 11.96 -14.75 2.12
CA ALA A 173 12.00 -13.54 1.30
C ALA A 173 10.60 -13.05 0.90
N VAL A 174 9.68 -13.93 0.51
CA VAL A 174 8.29 -13.56 0.22
C VAL A 174 7.61 -13.04 1.48
N SER A 175 7.91 -13.61 2.66
CA SER A 175 7.28 -13.20 3.93
C SER A 175 7.72 -11.79 4.30
N ASP A 176 9.02 -11.52 4.15
CA ASP A 176 9.63 -10.25 4.56
C ASP A 176 9.34 -9.12 3.57
N TYR A 177 9.23 -9.43 2.26
CA TYR A 177 9.28 -8.42 1.22
C TYR A 177 8.02 -8.30 0.35
N TYR A 178 7.12 -9.29 0.32
CA TYR A 178 5.98 -9.24 -0.62
C TYR A 178 4.99 -8.10 -0.31
N GLY A 179 4.72 -7.83 0.97
CA GLY A 179 3.89 -6.69 1.37
C GLY A 179 4.48 -5.35 0.92
N LEU A 180 5.81 -5.17 1.09
CA LEU A 180 6.53 -3.99 0.63
C LEU A 180 6.52 -3.88 -0.91
N TYR A 181 6.69 -4.99 -1.62
CA TYR A 181 6.59 -5.04 -3.07
C TYR A 181 5.22 -4.55 -3.57
N GLN A 182 4.12 -4.97 -2.93
CA GLN A 182 2.78 -4.54 -3.33
C GLN A 182 2.52 -3.04 -3.13
N GLN A 183 3.25 -2.40 -2.21
CA GLN A 183 3.08 -0.99 -1.83
C GLN A 183 4.15 -0.07 -2.43
N SER A 184 5.10 -0.60 -3.21
CA SER A 184 6.22 0.16 -3.76
C SER A 184 6.18 0.25 -5.29
N ALA A 185 6.62 1.39 -5.81
CA ALA A 185 6.91 1.52 -7.23
C ALA A 185 8.19 0.75 -7.59
N GLU A 186 8.32 0.34 -8.84
CA GLU A 186 9.54 -0.34 -9.34
C GLU A 186 10.81 0.50 -9.08
N SER A 187 10.73 1.82 -9.24
CA SER A 187 11.85 2.74 -9.01
C SER A 187 12.36 2.72 -7.56
N ALA A 188 11.54 2.32 -6.58
CA ALA A 188 11.99 2.18 -5.20
C ALA A 188 13.02 1.03 -5.05
N TRP A 189 13.00 0.05 -5.96
CA TRP A 189 13.96 -1.06 -5.98
C TRP A 189 15.26 -0.74 -6.74
N ASP A 190 15.34 0.46 -7.33
CA ASP A 190 16.54 1.04 -7.95
C ASP A 190 17.27 2.07 -7.07
N CYS A 191 16.88 2.18 -5.80
CA CYS A 191 17.38 3.25 -4.93
C CYS A 191 18.87 3.12 -4.53
N ILE A 192 19.46 1.93 -4.69
CA ILE A 192 20.87 1.69 -4.36
C ILE A 192 21.73 2.01 -5.59
N PRO A 193 22.61 3.03 -5.54
CA PRO A 193 23.42 3.41 -6.68
C PRO A 193 24.45 2.33 -7.02
N GLN A 194 24.78 2.21 -8.30
CA GLN A 194 25.83 1.32 -8.80
C GLN A 194 26.99 2.16 -9.33
N PRO A 195 27.98 2.49 -8.49
CA PRO A 195 29.13 3.25 -8.95
C PRO A 195 29.93 2.44 -9.97
N PRO A 196 30.48 3.08 -11.01
CA PRO A 196 31.34 2.40 -11.96
C PRO A 196 32.58 1.85 -11.25
N ARG A 197 33.06 0.69 -11.70
CA ARG A 197 34.32 0.12 -11.21
C ARG A 197 35.48 1.02 -11.63
N VAL A 198 36.38 1.28 -10.69
CA VAL A 198 37.61 2.02 -10.95
C VAL A 198 38.62 1.07 -11.62
N PRO A 199 39.24 1.44 -12.75
CA PRO A 199 40.24 0.61 -13.41
C PRO A 199 41.44 0.30 -12.50
N SER A 200 41.98 -0.92 -12.60
CA SER A 200 43.10 -1.37 -11.75
C SER A 200 44.34 -0.48 -11.86
N GLU A 201 44.61 0.09 -13.04
CA GLU A 201 45.71 1.03 -13.25
C GLU A 201 45.59 2.29 -12.38
N GLN A 202 44.38 2.87 -12.30
CA GLN A 202 44.13 4.05 -11.46
C GLN A 202 44.26 3.72 -9.97
N LEU A 203 43.86 2.52 -9.55
CA LEU A 203 44.00 2.07 -8.17
C LEU A 203 45.47 1.83 -7.80
N LEU A 204 46.26 1.25 -8.70
CA LEU A 204 47.68 1.04 -8.48
C LEU A 204 48.43 2.38 -8.43
N SER A 205 48.09 3.31 -9.33
CA SER A 205 48.66 4.67 -9.32
C SER A 205 48.36 5.41 -8.02
N ALA A 206 47.12 5.34 -7.52
CA ALA A 206 46.73 5.99 -6.27
C ALA A 206 47.45 5.36 -5.06
N GLN A 207 47.54 4.03 -5.00
CA GLN A 207 48.28 3.34 -3.93
C GLN A 207 49.78 3.68 -3.96
N HIS A 208 50.39 3.76 -5.15
CA HIS A 208 51.79 4.13 -5.29
C HIS A 208 52.05 5.56 -4.82
N ALA A 209 51.25 6.52 -5.31
CA ALA A 209 51.37 7.91 -4.93
C ALA A 209 51.14 8.13 -3.42
N LEU A 210 50.20 7.40 -2.79
CA LEU A 210 50.03 7.44 -1.33
C LEU A 210 51.28 6.92 -0.59
N ARG A 211 51.91 5.84 -1.07
CA ARG A 211 53.14 5.30 -0.47
C ARG A 211 54.32 6.26 -0.63
N GLU A 212 54.43 6.94 -1.76
CA GLU A 212 55.48 7.95 -2.00
C GLU A 212 55.26 9.22 -1.17
N PHE A 213 54.02 9.64 -0.97
CA PHE A 213 53.70 10.82 -0.16
C PHE A 213 53.77 10.54 1.35
N CYS A 214 53.53 9.30 1.77
CA CYS A 214 53.47 8.88 3.17
C CYS A 214 54.63 9.39 4.04
N PRO A 215 55.92 9.29 3.64
CA PRO A 215 57.05 9.75 4.46
C PRO A 215 57.06 11.26 4.77
N THR A 216 56.32 12.07 4.00
CA THR A 216 56.21 13.52 4.23
C THR A 216 55.17 13.88 5.29
N LEU A 217 54.33 12.93 5.70
CA LEU A 217 53.25 13.11 6.66
C LEU A 217 53.76 12.99 8.10
N PRO A 218 53.03 13.48 9.11
CA PRO A 218 53.39 13.25 10.50
C PRO A 218 53.25 11.77 10.91
N ASN A 219 54.09 11.28 11.82
CA ASN A 219 54.19 9.85 12.20
C ASN A 219 52.84 9.13 12.39
N ARG A 220 51.90 9.72 13.14
CA ARG A 220 50.59 9.08 13.36
C ARG A 220 49.78 8.92 12.09
N MET A 221 49.86 9.88 11.17
CA MET A 221 49.19 9.81 9.87
C MET A 221 49.89 8.80 8.95
N GLN A 222 51.22 8.67 9.04
CA GLN A 222 51.96 7.62 8.32
C GLN A 222 51.46 6.22 8.72
N ASP A 223 51.31 5.98 10.02
CA ASP A 223 50.77 4.72 10.56
C ASP A 223 49.34 4.48 10.04
N GLY A 224 48.52 5.54 10.00
CA GLY A 224 47.15 5.49 9.47
C GLY A 224 47.09 5.16 7.98
N VAL A 225 47.87 5.82 7.15
CA VAL A 225 47.94 5.57 5.70
C VAL A 225 48.44 4.15 5.42
N THR A 226 49.46 3.71 6.15
CA THR A 226 50.00 2.35 6.01
C THR A 226 48.96 1.29 6.36
N ALA A 227 48.22 1.48 7.46
CA ALA A 227 47.15 0.59 7.87
C ALA A 227 45.98 0.58 6.86
N ASP A 228 45.61 1.73 6.30
CA ASP A 228 44.55 1.82 5.29
C ASP A 228 44.92 1.10 3.99
N LEU A 229 46.16 1.26 3.52
CA LEU A 229 46.66 0.54 2.34
C LEU A 229 46.70 -0.97 2.58
N GLN A 230 47.03 -1.41 3.79
CA GLN A 230 46.99 -2.82 4.16
C GLN A 230 45.55 -3.36 4.14
N ARG A 231 44.61 -2.67 4.80
CA ARG A 231 43.17 -3.03 4.78
C ARG A 231 42.62 -3.09 3.36
N PHE A 232 43.03 -2.15 2.52
CA PHE A 232 42.64 -2.12 1.11
C PHE A 232 43.16 -3.34 0.35
N ALA A 233 44.41 -3.73 0.56
CA ALA A 233 45.01 -4.91 -0.05
C ALA A 233 44.38 -6.24 0.44
N GLU A 234 43.96 -6.28 1.70
CA GLU A 234 43.29 -7.44 2.31
C GLU A 234 41.81 -7.54 1.94
N GLY A 235 41.22 -6.49 1.35
CA GLY A 235 39.78 -6.42 1.06
C GLY A 235 38.91 -6.20 2.30
N ASP A 236 39.47 -5.71 3.40
CA ASP A 236 38.72 -5.39 4.63
C ASP A 236 38.01 -4.04 4.51
N TRP A 237 37.00 -4.00 3.64
CA TRP A 237 36.26 -2.79 3.29
C TRP A 237 35.59 -2.12 4.48
N ASN A 238 35.05 -2.91 5.42
CA ASN A 238 34.38 -2.37 6.61
C ASN A 238 35.37 -1.58 7.47
N LYS A 239 36.53 -2.15 7.79
CA LYS A 239 37.53 -1.41 8.56
C LYS A 239 38.11 -0.23 7.80
N PHE A 240 38.26 -0.33 6.48
CA PHE A 240 38.75 0.76 5.64
C PHE A 240 37.83 2.00 5.71
N ILE A 241 36.51 1.81 5.74
CA ILE A 241 35.57 2.94 5.82
C ILE A 241 35.30 3.42 7.25
N GLU A 242 35.50 2.57 8.26
CA GLU A 242 35.21 2.88 9.67
C GLU A 242 36.39 3.48 10.43
N THR A 243 37.63 3.23 9.98
CA THR A 243 38.84 3.58 10.74
C THR A 243 39.94 4.20 9.88
N GLY A 244 40.94 4.80 10.53
CA GLY A 244 42.11 5.36 9.84
C GLY A 244 41.89 6.73 9.19
N VAL A 245 42.75 7.06 8.23
CA VAL A 245 42.72 8.33 7.50
C VAL A 245 41.62 8.28 6.44
N ALA A 246 41.42 7.13 5.80
CA ALA A 246 40.35 6.87 4.84
C ALA A 246 38.96 7.25 5.41
N ALA A 247 38.64 6.81 6.63
CA ALA A 247 37.38 7.14 7.29
C ALA A 247 37.19 8.66 7.48
N LYS A 248 38.27 9.39 7.79
CA LYS A 248 38.23 10.86 7.92
C LYS A 248 37.98 11.56 6.59
N VAL A 249 38.66 11.10 5.54
CA VAL A 249 38.44 11.61 4.18
C VAL A 249 37.01 11.32 3.71
N ILE A 250 36.47 10.13 3.99
CA ILE A 250 35.07 9.77 3.66
C ILE A 250 34.07 10.67 4.38
N ALA A 251 34.32 10.98 5.66
CA ALA A 251 33.47 11.87 6.46
C ALA A 251 33.60 13.36 6.08
N GLY A 252 34.52 13.72 5.18
CA GLY A 252 34.83 15.10 4.83
C GLY A 252 35.59 15.86 5.92
N GLU A 253 36.14 15.14 6.92
CA GLU A 253 36.94 15.73 7.98
C GLU A 253 38.32 16.13 7.43
N GLN A 254 38.78 17.33 7.78
CA GLN A 254 40.07 17.86 7.33
C GLN A 254 41.22 17.54 8.28
N THR A 255 40.96 16.79 9.36
CA THR A 255 41.98 16.50 10.38
C THR A 255 41.98 15.05 10.81
N TYR A 256 43.17 14.55 11.14
CA TYR A 256 43.40 13.24 11.74
C TYR A 256 44.37 13.40 12.91
N HIS A 257 43.99 12.92 14.10
CA HIS A 257 44.76 13.14 15.34
C HIS A 257 45.21 14.60 15.55
N ARG A 258 44.31 15.57 15.29
CA ARG A 258 44.56 17.03 15.40
C ARG A 258 45.59 17.59 14.41
N GLN A 259 45.95 16.83 13.38
CA GLN A 259 46.82 17.25 12.29
C GLN A 259 45.99 17.41 11.02
N GLU A 260 46.25 18.46 10.23
CA GLU A 260 45.56 18.68 8.97
C GLU A 260 45.92 17.60 7.95
N ILE A 261 44.92 17.07 7.26
CA ILE A 261 45.09 16.14 6.16
C ILE A 261 45.36 16.97 4.90
N PRO A 262 46.54 16.82 4.26
CA PRO A 262 46.83 17.57 3.03
C PRO A 262 45.80 17.27 1.94
N VAL A 263 45.46 18.28 1.14
CA VAL A 263 44.48 18.15 0.05
C VAL A 263 44.92 17.07 -0.93
N GLU A 264 46.22 16.99 -1.21
CA GLU A 264 46.84 15.99 -2.08
C GLU A 264 46.58 14.57 -1.55
N VAL A 265 46.69 14.35 -0.24
CA VAL A 265 46.39 13.05 0.36
C VAL A 265 44.91 12.73 0.21
N SER A 266 44.03 13.68 0.51
CA SER A 266 42.58 13.52 0.34
C SER A 266 42.20 13.15 -1.10
N ASP A 267 42.81 13.81 -2.09
CA ASP A 267 42.60 13.55 -3.52
C ASP A 267 43.09 12.15 -3.92
N LEU A 268 44.25 11.74 -3.39
CA LEU A 268 44.81 10.41 -3.64
C LEU A 268 43.96 9.27 -3.02
N TYR A 269 43.19 9.55 -1.97
CA TYR A 269 42.22 8.59 -1.43
C TYR A 269 40.95 8.45 -2.30
N GLN A 270 40.62 9.43 -3.15
CA GLN A 270 39.36 9.41 -3.91
C GLN A 270 39.18 8.18 -4.81
N PRO A 271 40.18 7.72 -5.60
CA PRO A 271 40.05 6.50 -6.40
C PRO A 271 39.81 5.25 -5.55
N LEU A 272 40.49 5.15 -4.39
CA LEU A 272 40.33 4.02 -3.46
C LEU A 272 38.93 4.01 -2.84
N ILE A 273 38.46 5.17 -2.37
CA ILE A 273 37.12 5.33 -1.80
C ILE A 273 36.03 5.00 -2.83
N ARG A 274 36.18 5.46 -4.08
CA ARG A 274 35.25 5.13 -5.18
C ARG A 274 35.20 3.63 -5.44
N HIS A 275 36.35 2.95 -5.42
CA HIS A 275 36.41 1.50 -5.56
C HIS A 275 35.72 0.77 -4.40
N VAL A 276 36.05 1.11 -3.17
CA VAL A 276 35.41 0.49 -1.98
C VAL A 276 33.90 0.73 -1.99
N ARG A 277 33.45 1.93 -2.38
CA ARG A 277 32.03 2.23 -2.57
C ARG A 277 31.38 1.29 -3.61
N ALA A 278 32.04 1.03 -4.74
CA ALA A 278 31.54 0.11 -5.75
C ALA A 278 31.50 -1.34 -5.26
N GLU A 279 32.53 -1.79 -4.52
CA GLU A 279 32.59 -3.15 -3.95
C GLU A 279 31.54 -3.40 -2.86
N LEU A 280 31.16 -2.36 -2.10
CA LEU A 280 30.11 -2.47 -1.08
C LEU A 280 28.70 -2.32 -1.68
N LEU A 281 28.47 -1.29 -2.50
CA LEU A 281 27.13 -0.98 -3.01
C LEU A 281 26.71 -1.89 -4.17
N GLY A 282 27.65 -2.37 -4.99
CA GLY A 282 27.36 -3.23 -6.14
C GLY A 282 26.61 -4.50 -5.74
N PRO A 283 27.14 -5.32 -4.81
CA PRO A 283 26.45 -6.52 -4.33
C PRO A 283 25.09 -6.22 -3.69
N MET A 284 24.97 -5.11 -2.94
CA MET A 284 23.70 -4.71 -2.32
C MET A 284 22.65 -4.34 -3.37
N ALA A 285 23.02 -3.56 -4.39
CA ALA A 285 22.14 -3.19 -5.49
C ALA A 285 21.70 -4.43 -6.29
N GLN A 286 22.64 -5.33 -6.58
CA GLN A 286 22.35 -6.58 -7.26
C GLN A 286 21.40 -7.48 -6.45
N GLN A 287 21.62 -7.58 -5.13
CA GLN A 287 20.74 -8.31 -4.23
C GLN A 287 19.33 -7.72 -4.21
N ASN A 288 19.21 -6.39 -4.09
CA ASN A 288 17.92 -5.70 -4.08
C ASN A 288 17.15 -5.95 -5.38
N ARG A 289 17.83 -5.91 -6.52
CA ARG A 289 17.22 -6.26 -7.83
C ARG A 289 16.86 -7.73 -7.96
N ALA A 290 17.65 -8.62 -7.36
CA ALA A 290 17.34 -10.05 -7.33
C ALA A 290 16.08 -10.33 -6.50
N VAL A 291 15.93 -9.71 -5.32
CA VAL A 291 14.70 -9.76 -4.51
C VAL A 291 13.51 -9.23 -5.30
N PHE A 292 13.64 -8.08 -5.96
CA PHE A 292 12.58 -7.52 -6.80
C PHE A 292 12.14 -8.48 -7.91
N SER A 293 13.09 -9.08 -8.64
CA SER A 293 12.80 -10.06 -9.69
C SER A 293 12.08 -11.30 -9.12
N LEU A 294 12.48 -11.78 -7.94
CA LEU A 294 11.78 -12.86 -7.25
C LEU A 294 10.35 -12.46 -6.90
N MET A 295 10.12 -11.27 -6.34
CA MET A 295 8.78 -10.78 -6.00
C MET A 295 7.90 -10.64 -7.22
N GLN A 296 8.43 -10.17 -8.36
CA GLN A 296 7.68 -10.10 -9.62
C GLN A 296 7.24 -11.49 -10.11
N ARG A 297 8.13 -12.49 -10.04
CA ARG A 297 7.79 -13.87 -10.42
C ARG A 297 6.75 -14.47 -9.48
N PHE A 298 6.97 -14.30 -8.18
CA PHE A 298 6.03 -14.76 -7.15
C PHE A 298 4.66 -14.11 -7.32
N ASP A 299 4.55 -12.79 -7.52
CA ASP A 299 3.27 -12.09 -7.73
C ASP A 299 2.51 -12.65 -8.93
N ARG A 300 3.20 -12.97 -10.03
CA ARG A 300 2.57 -13.57 -11.22
C ARG A 300 2.05 -14.97 -10.93
N ALA A 301 2.89 -15.85 -10.36
CA ALA A 301 2.51 -17.20 -9.98
C ALA A 301 1.34 -17.18 -8.99
N TYR A 302 1.44 -16.32 -7.97
CA TYR A 302 0.44 -16.21 -6.91
C TYR A 302 -0.91 -15.76 -7.43
N ARG A 303 -0.95 -14.74 -8.29
CA ARG A 303 -2.20 -14.31 -8.93
C ARG A 303 -2.80 -15.39 -9.82
N ARG A 304 -1.97 -16.13 -10.56
CA ARG A 304 -2.42 -17.21 -11.44
C ARG A 304 -3.09 -18.33 -10.63
N VAL A 305 -2.39 -18.86 -9.63
CA VAL A 305 -2.89 -19.94 -8.74
C VAL A 305 -4.21 -19.53 -8.07
N ARG A 306 -4.31 -18.28 -7.63
CA ARG A 306 -5.52 -17.71 -7.03
C ARG A 306 -6.70 -17.62 -8.00
N LEU A 307 -6.47 -17.10 -9.20
CA LEU A 307 -7.50 -16.98 -10.24
C LEU A 307 -8.00 -18.36 -10.70
N GLU A 308 -7.11 -19.33 -10.85
CA GLU A 308 -7.46 -20.71 -11.22
C GLU A 308 -8.39 -21.38 -10.20
N GLN A 309 -8.23 -21.06 -8.91
CA GLN A 309 -9.08 -21.59 -7.84
C GLN A 309 -10.29 -20.70 -7.55
N GLY A 310 -10.45 -19.57 -8.25
CA GLY A 310 -11.50 -18.60 -7.98
C GLY A 310 -11.39 -17.93 -6.59
N SER A 311 -10.20 -17.95 -5.98
CA SER A 311 -9.96 -17.45 -4.63
C SER A 311 -9.27 -16.07 -4.69
N LEU A 312 -9.97 -15.03 -4.26
CA LEU A 312 -9.50 -13.64 -4.31
C LEU A 312 -9.30 -13.06 -2.91
N GLY A 313 -8.43 -12.07 -2.80
CA GLY A 313 -8.28 -11.26 -1.60
C GLY A 313 -9.03 -9.95 -1.75
N PHE A 314 -9.25 -9.27 -0.63
CA PHE A 314 -9.85 -7.93 -0.64
C PHE A 314 -9.08 -6.97 -1.55
N SER A 315 -7.74 -6.98 -1.47
CA SER A 315 -6.90 -6.10 -2.30
C SER A 315 -6.96 -6.44 -3.79
N ASP A 316 -7.25 -7.69 -4.18
CA ASP A 316 -7.43 -8.06 -5.58
C ASP A 316 -8.70 -7.48 -6.16
N ILE A 317 -9.79 -7.53 -5.39
CA ILE A 317 -11.08 -6.94 -5.80
C ILE A 317 -10.91 -5.45 -6.07
N THR A 318 -10.29 -4.72 -5.14
CA THR A 318 -10.04 -3.28 -5.30
C THR A 318 -9.20 -3.02 -6.56
N ARG A 319 -8.12 -3.78 -6.78
CA ARG A 319 -7.28 -3.64 -7.99
C ARG A 319 -8.05 -3.94 -9.28
N LEU A 320 -8.87 -4.98 -9.29
CA LEU A 320 -9.67 -5.36 -10.46
C LEU A 320 -10.70 -4.28 -10.79
N LEU A 321 -11.41 -3.75 -9.79
CA LEU A 321 -12.36 -2.65 -9.98
C LEU A 321 -11.68 -1.37 -10.48
N VAL A 322 -10.52 -1.02 -9.94
CA VAL A 322 -9.72 0.12 -10.44
C VAL A 322 -9.35 -0.06 -11.91
N ARG A 323 -8.93 -1.27 -12.31
CA ARG A 323 -8.53 -1.59 -13.69
C ARG A 323 -9.71 -1.61 -14.66
N ALA A 324 -10.87 -2.09 -14.22
CA ALA A 324 -12.08 -2.15 -15.04
C ALA A 324 -12.56 -0.77 -15.49
N GLY A 325 -12.22 0.27 -14.71
CA GLY A 325 -12.44 1.66 -15.08
C GLY A 325 -13.93 2.05 -15.21
N GLN A 326 -14.19 3.22 -15.79
CA GLN A 326 -15.55 3.77 -15.87
C GLN A 326 -16.49 2.96 -16.76
N ALA A 327 -15.98 2.33 -17.82
CA ALA A 327 -16.79 1.56 -18.77
C ALA A 327 -17.52 0.38 -18.13
N ALA A 328 -16.93 -0.23 -17.09
CA ALA A 328 -17.54 -1.32 -16.33
C ALA A 328 -18.41 -0.82 -15.16
N MET A 329 -18.06 0.32 -14.55
CA MET A 329 -18.63 0.78 -13.27
C MET A 329 -19.76 1.84 -13.39
N GLY A 330 -20.09 2.31 -14.60
CA GLY A 330 -21.16 3.30 -14.83
C GLY A 330 -22.57 2.71 -14.86
N ALA A 331 -23.40 3.12 -15.84
CA ALA A 331 -24.81 2.71 -15.97
C ALA A 331 -25.03 1.18 -15.93
N ARG A 332 -24.07 0.39 -16.41
CA ARG A 332 -24.12 -1.08 -16.36
C ARG A 332 -24.06 -1.63 -14.93
N MET A 333 -23.29 -1.00 -14.03
CA MET A 333 -23.29 -1.36 -12.62
C MET A 333 -24.66 -1.05 -12.01
N ASN A 334 -25.18 0.15 -12.24
CA ASN A 334 -26.49 0.55 -11.70
C ASN A 334 -27.59 -0.41 -12.15
N PHE A 335 -27.58 -0.78 -13.44
CA PHE A 335 -28.49 -1.78 -13.99
C PHE A 335 -28.36 -3.14 -13.30
N ARG A 336 -27.14 -3.65 -13.09
CA ARG A 336 -26.93 -4.97 -12.47
C ARG A 336 -27.13 -5.00 -10.95
N LEU A 337 -26.96 -3.88 -10.28
CA LEU A 337 -27.26 -3.71 -8.86
C LEU A 337 -28.73 -3.36 -8.61
N ASP A 338 -29.54 -3.29 -9.68
CA ASP A 338 -30.95 -2.88 -9.67
C ASP A 338 -31.18 -1.57 -8.90
N SER A 339 -30.25 -0.62 -9.06
CA SER A 339 -30.27 0.63 -8.29
C SER A 339 -29.35 1.67 -8.92
N SER A 340 -29.80 2.92 -8.98
CA SER A 340 -28.92 4.07 -9.12
C SER A 340 -28.51 4.55 -7.73
N LEU A 341 -27.21 4.53 -7.45
CA LEU A 341 -26.68 5.26 -6.29
C LEU A 341 -26.87 6.76 -6.57
N HIS A 342 -27.36 7.50 -5.59
CA HIS A 342 -27.53 8.97 -5.64
C HIS A 342 -26.86 9.66 -4.44
N HIS A 343 -26.83 8.95 -3.30
CA HIS A 343 -26.25 9.48 -2.07
C HIS A 343 -25.19 8.53 -1.53
N LEU A 344 -23.97 9.04 -1.35
CA LEU A 344 -22.87 8.30 -0.75
C LEU A 344 -22.49 8.97 0.58
N LEU A 345 -22.54 8.19 1.66
CA LEU A 345 -22.14 8.57 3.00
C LEU A 345 -20.96 7.68 3.42
N LEU A 346 -19.82 8.28 3.68
CA LEU A 346 -18.58 7.58 4.02
C LEU A 346 -18.13 7.97 5.42
N ASP A 347 -18.17 7.01 6.34
CA ASP A 347 -17.59 7.11 7.67
C ASP A 347 -16.11 6.69 7.66
N GLU A 348 -15.34 7.24 8.59
CA GLU A 348 -13.91 6.94 8.76
C GLU A 348 -13.12 7.16 7.44
N PHE A 349 -13.33 8.31 6.78
CA PHE A 349 -12.71 8.62 5.50
C PHE A 349 -11.18 8.47 5.53
N GLN A 350 -10.55 8.80 6.67
CA GLN A 350 -9.10 8.74 6.84
C GLN A 350 -8.50 7.33 6.66
N ASP A 351 -9.30 6.27 6.82
CA ASP A 351 -8.84 4.89 6.68
C ASP A 351 -8.91 4.39 5.23
N THR A 352 -9.37 5.24 4.29
CA THR A 352 -9.55 4.92 2.86
C THR A 352 -8.23 4.86 2.10
N SER A 353 -7.94 3.71 1.47
CA SER A 353 -6.76 3.55 0.61
C SER A 353 -6.89 4.37 -0.69
N PRO A 354 -5.78 4.76 -1.34
CA PRO A 354 -5.81 5.45 -2.64
C PRO A 354 -6.63 4.71 -3.71
N GLU A 355 -6.56 3.39 -3.75
CA GLU A 355 -7.30 2.55 -4.68
C GLU A 355 -8.80 2.57 -4.37
N GLN A 356 -9.18 2.43 -3.09
CA GLN A 356 -10.58 2.53 -2.66
C GLN A 356 -11.17 3.91 -3.00
N TRP A 357 -10.41 4.99 -2.75
CA TRP A 357 -10.81 6.34 -3.12
C TRP A 357 -10.96 6.51 -4.63
N SER A 358 -10.08 5.91 -5.44
CA SER A 358 -10.20 5.93 -6.91
C SER A 358 -11.53 5.34 -7.38
N ILE A 359 -11.98 4.25 -6.75
CA ILE A 359 -13.28 3.64 -7.05
C ILE A 359 -14.42 4.56 -6.62
N LEU A 360 -14.41 5.03 -5.37
CA LEU A 360 -15.46 5.89 -4.82
C LEU A 360 -15.61 7.18 -5.60
N ARG A 361 -14.50 7.83 -5.97
CA ARG A 361 -14.51 9.04 -6.77
C ARG A 361 -15.23 8.82 -8.10
N ARG A 362 -14.96 7.71 -8.80
CA ARG A 362 -15.65 7.40 -10.07
C ARG A 362 -17.15 7.18 -9.88
N LEU A 363 -17.54 6.56 -8.76
CA LEU A 363 -18.96 6.44 -8.41
C LEU A 363 -19.57 7.83 -8.24
N THR A 364 -18.91 8.75 -7.51
CA THR A 364 -19.39 10.12 -7.32
C THR A 364 -19.41 10.99 -8.58
N GLU A 365 -18.51 10.72 -9.55
CA GLU A 365 -18.52 11.38 -10.86
C GLU A 365 -19.72 10.94 -11.71
N THR A 366 -20.16 9.68 -11.57
CA THR A 366 -21.40 9.21 -12.22
C THR A 366 -22.65 9.86 -11.61
N LEU A 367 -22.59 10.21 -10.31
CA LEU A 367 -23.64 11.00 -9.66
C LEU A 367 -23.75 12.43 -10.21
N ALA A 368 -22.68 12.96 -10.82
CA ALA A 368 -22.62 14.32 -11.36
C ALA A 368 -23.53 14.54 -12.56
N SER A 369 -23.62 13.48 -13.37
CA SER A 369 -24.20 13.54 -14.70
C SER A 369 -25.72 13.37 -14.70
N ASP A 370 -26.31 13.01 -13.57
CA ASP A 370 -27.75 12.80 -13.42
C ASP A 370 -28.44 14.09 -12.96
N GLU A 371 -29.58 14.45 -13.56
CA GLU A 371 -30.35 15.67 -13.20
C GLU A 371 -31.01 15.60 -11.81
N GLN A 372 -30.94 14.45 -11.13
CA GLN A 372 -31.47 14.25 -9.78
C GLN A 372 -30.53 14.80 -8.68
N GLU A 373 -31.11 15.18 -7.53
CA GLU A 373 -30.35 15.65 -6.36
C GLU A 373 -29.43 14.55 -5.81
N SER A 374 -28.16 14.55 -6.22
CA SER A 374 -27.14 13.66 -5.68
C SER A 374 -26.29 14.32 -4.59
N SER A 375 -25.79 13.54 -3.62
CA SER A 375 -24.97 14.07 -2.52
C SER A 375 -23.82 13.14 -2.09
N PHE A 376 -22.67 13.72 -1.74
CA PHE A 376 -21.54 13.00 -1.15
C PHE A 376 -21.21 13.58 0.24
N PHE A 377 -21.33 12.76 1.27
CA PHE A 377 -21.03 13.09 2.66
C PHE A 377 -19.86 12.23 3.15
N CYS A 378 -18.84 12.82 3.77
CA CYS A 378 -17.69 12.08 4.28
C CYS A 378 -17.23 12.62 5.64
N VAL A 379 -16.86 11.74 6.57
CA VAL A 379 -16.52 12.10 7.94
C VAL A 379 -15.16 11.60 8.38
#